data_AF-I1BNE8-F1
#
_entry.id   AF-I1BNE8-F1
#
_cell.length_a   1.000
_cell.length_b   1.000
_cell.length_c   1.000
_cell.angle_alpha   90.00
_cell.angle_beta   90.00
_cell.angle_gamma   90.00
#
_symmetry.space_group_name_H-M   'P 1'
#
loop_
_entity.id
_entity.type
_entity.pdbx_description
1 polymer ?
#
loop_
_entity_poly.entity_id
_entity_poly.type
_entity_poly.pdbx_seq_one_letter_code
_entity_poly.pdbx_strand_id
1 'polypeptide(L)'
;MRHSKRTKLTVEDINAALRVKNVEPLYGYMQGDSPKFRKTTVNSTDVYFDDDEEIDFDTVLNKPLPKIPLDVTFTAHWLAIEGVQPAIPQNPTPNDAKAELLSKRNKTHASSNGITTDQVNVKPLVKHVLSKELQMYFERITEAILNDNERLQSQAFESLRLDPGLHQLLPYFVQHIHKKVAQNHKNLDILEAMLSMAHALLNNKHLFIEPYVGIHAEDE
;
A
#
# COMPACT_ATOMS: atom_id res chain seq x y z
N MET A 1 -3.81 -1.77 24.64
CA MET A 1 -3.47 -0.84 23.53
C MET A 1 -2.60 -1.45 22.42
N ARG A 2 -1.26 -1.55 22.56
CA ARG A 2 -0.37 -1.96 21.44
C ARG A 2 -0.71 -3.34 20.85
N HIS A 3 -0.93 -4.34 21.70
CA HIS A 3 -1.34 -5.68 21.27
C HIS A 3 -2.73 -5.71 20.60
N SER A 4 -3.58 -4.72 20.88
CA SER A 4 -4.90 -4.57 20.26
C SER A 4 -4.86 -3.81 18.93
N LYS A 5 -3.67 -3.40 18.44
CA LYS A 5 -3.48 -2.63 17.19
C LYS A 5 -4.28 -1.31 17.12
N ARG A 6 -4.56 -0.69 18.28
CA ARG A 6 -5.27 0.61 18.38
C ARG A 6 -4.31 1.73 18.80
N THR A 7 -4.61 2.96 18.39
CA THR A 7 -3.82 4.17 18.75
C THR A 7 -4.42 4.98 19.90
N LYS A 8 -5.72 4.83 20.18
CA LYS A 8 -6.41 5.45 21.32
C LYS A 8 -6.51 4.46 22.48
N LEU A 9 -6.25 4.93 23.70
CA LEU A 9 -6.39 4.15 24.92
C LEU A 9 -7.87 4.10 25.30
N THR A 10 -8.42 2.92 25.53
CA THR A 10 -9.79 2.76 26.03
C THR A 10 -9.80 2.39 27.50
N VAL A 11 -10.94 2.56 28.17
CA VAL A 11 -11.14 2.15 29.57
C VAL A 11 -10.90 0.65 29.75
N GLU A 12 -11.27 -0.16 28.76
CA GLU A 12 -10.99 -1.61 28.75
C GLU A 12 -9.51 -1.93 28.83
N ASP A 13 -8.65 -1.16 28.15
CA ASP A 13 -7.21 -1.38 28.21
C ASP A 13 -6.66 -1.15 29.63
N ILE A 14 -7.21 -0.15 30.35
CA ILE A 14 -6.85 0.14 31.75
C ILE A 14 -7.40 -0.93 32.68
N ASN A 15 -8.67 -1.32 32.52
CA ASN A 15 -9.29 -2.38 33.32
C ASN A 15 -8.58 -3.73 33.12
N ALA A 16 -8.14 -4.06 31.91
CA ALA A 16 -7.31 -5.23 31.67
C ALA A 16 -5.95 -5.14 32.40
N ALA A 17 -5.32 -3.96 32.41
CA ALA A 17 -4.07 -3.75 33.14
C ALA A 17 -4.24 -3.84 34.67
N LEU A 18 -5.35 -3.34 35.22
CA LEU A 18 -5.68 -3.46 36.64
C LEU A 18 -5.84 -4.93 37.04
N ARG A 19 -6.55 -5.73 36.23
CA ARG A 19 -6.69 -7.18 36.46
C ARG A 19 -5.34 -7.89 36.47
N VAL A 20 -4.44 -7.56 35.55
CA VAL A 20 -3.09 -8.15 35.51
C VAL A 20 -2.28 -7.80 36.76
N LYS A 21 -2.49 -6.62 37.34
CA LYS A 21 -1.87 -6.19 38.61
C LYS A 21 -2.61 -6.71 39.85
N ASN A 22 -3.63 -7.55 39.70
CA ASN A 22 -4.51 -8.00 40.79
C ASN A 22 -5.16 -6.84 41.55
N VAL A 23 -5.47 -5.74 40.85
CA VAL A 23 -6.23 -4.61 41.37
C VAL A 23 -7.68 -4.73 40.90
N GLU A 24 -8.61 -4.35 41.77
CA GLU A 24 -10.04 -4.34 41.46
C GLU A 24 -10.34 -3.43 40.24
N PRO A 25 -11.12 -3.91 39.26
CA PRO A 25 -11.50 -3.10 38.10
C PRO A 25 -12.40 -1.94 38.49
N LEU A 26 -12.31 -0.84 37.73
CA LEU A 26 -13.20 0.30 37.89
C LEU A 26 -14.50 0.09 37.09
N TYR A 27 -15.63 0.18 37.78
CA TYR A 27 -16.97 0.07 37.21
C TYR A 27 -17.55 1.46 36.87
N GLY A 28 -18.53 1.51 35.96
CA GLY A 28 -19.21 2.78 35.59
C GLY A 28 -18.58 3.55 34.42
N TYR A 29 -17.38 3.19 33.97
CA TYR A 29 -16.65 3.93 32.92
C TYR A 29 -16.74 3.29 31.51
N MET A 30 -17.65 2.33 31.29
CA MET A 30 -17.78 1.65 29.99
C MET A 30 -18.72 2.36 29.02
N GLN A 31 -19.53 3.28 29.52
CA GLN A 31 -20.45 4.06 28.69
C GLN A 31 -19.63 5.02 27.84
N GLY A 32 -19.85 5.00 26.52
CA GLY A 32 -19.07 5.79 25.56
C GLY A 32 -19.28 7.31 25.64
N ASP A 33 -19.94 7.80 26.69
CA ASP A 33 -20.14 9.22 26.92
C ASP A 33 -18.94 9.78 27.70
N SER A 34 -18.40 10.90 27.24
CA SER A 34 -17.31 11.57 27.94
C SER A 34 -17.88 12.28 29.18
N PRO A 35 -17.32 12.10 30.38
CA PRO A 35 -17.78 12.81 31.57
C PRO A 35 -17.67 14.32 31.37
N LYS A 36 -18.73 15.04 31.73
CA LYS A 36 -18.82 16.51 31.57
C LYS A 36 -18.48 17.15 32.91
N PHE A 37 -17.21 17.44 33.13
CA PHE A 37 -16.79 18.14 34.34
C PHE A 37 -17.24 19.60 34.31
N ARG A 38 -18.01 20.02 35.32
CA ARG A 38 -18.36 21.42 35.53
C ARG A 38 -17.42 22.05 36.54
N LYS A 39 -16.95 23.25 36.22
CA LYS A 39 -16.11 24.07 37.10
C LYS A 39 -17.00 24.97 37.95
N THR A 40 -16.79 24.97 39.26
CA THR A 40 -17.35 25.95 40.19
C THR A 40 -16.24 26.53 41.07
N THR A 41 -16.38 27.79 41.48
CA THR A 41 -15.38 28.45 42.34
C THR A 41 -16.01 28.68 43.71
N VAL A 42 -15.45 28.05 44.73
CA VAL A 42 -15.88 28.20 46.13
C VAL A 42 -14.70 28.75 46.92
N ASN A 43 -14.90 29.84 47.67
CA ASN A 43 -13.88 30.48 48.51
C ASN A 43 -12.54 30.71 47.78
N SER A 44 -12.59 31.27 46.57
CA SER A 44 -11.41 31.52 45.71
C SER A 44 -10.63 30.27 45.27
N THR A 45 -11.19 29.08 45.42
CA THR A 45 -10.61 27.81 44.94
C THR A 45 -11.49 27.21 43.86
N ASP A 46 -10.86 26.77 42.78
CA ASP A 46 -11.55 26.11 41.66
C ASP A 46 -11.78 24.63 41.97
N VAL A 47 -13.05 24.21 41.98
CA VAL A 47 -13.48 22.83 42.21
C VAL A 47 -14.18 22.31 40.97
N TYR A 48 -13.85 21.08 40.58
CA TYR A 48 -14.49 20.38 39.46
C TYR A 48 -15.37 19.28 40.01
N PHE A 49 -16.60 19.19 39.52
CA PHE A 49 -17.52 18.11 39.86
C PHE A 49 -18.11 17.50 38.58
N ASP A 50 -18.56 16.26 38.70
CA ASP A 50 -19.28 15.57 37.62
C ASP A 50 -20.76 15.92 37.73
N ASP A 51 -21.34 16.40 36.63
CA ASP A 51 -22.75 16.79 36.56
C ASP A 51 -23.55 15.56 36.12
N ASP A 52 -24.12 14.84 37.09
CA ASP A 52 -24.91 13.63 36.85
C ASP A 52 -26.40 13.96 36.94
N GLU A 53 -27.04 14.05 35.78
CA GLU A 53 -28.48 14.32 35.68
C GLU A 53 -29.27 13.04 35.99
N GLU A 54 -30.16 13.10 36.96
CA GLU A 54 -31.06 11.98 37.27
C GLU A 54 -32.03 11.73 36.10
N ILE A 55 -32.07 10.49 35.61
CA ILE A 55 -32.93 10.07 34.49
C ILE A 55 -34.05 9.17 35.03
N ASP A 56 -35.27 9.43 34.59
CA ASP A 56 -36.43 8.59 34.91
C ASP A 56 -36.36 7.22 34.21
N PHE A 57 -36.76 6.17 34.93
CA PHE A 57 -36.69 4.79 34.44
C PHE A 57 -37.58 4.55 33.22
N ASP A 58 -38.75 5.19 33.16
CA ASP A 58 -39.66 5.07 32.01
C ASP A 58 -39.01 5.66 30.74
N THR A 59 -38.17 6.68 30.88
CA THR A 59 -37.43 7.27 29.75
C THR A 59 -36.38 6.30 29.20
N VAL A 60 -35.70 5.56 30.08
CA VAL A 60 -34.70 4.55 29.66
C VAL A 60 -35.37 3.34 29.02
N LEU A 61 -36.48 2.87 29.61
CA LEU A 61 -37.19 1.68 29.14
C LEU A 61 -37.83 1.91 27.75
N ASN A 62 -38.35 3.12 27.51
CA ASN A 62 -38.97 3.49 26.24
C ASN A 62 -37.95 3.93 25.17
N LYS A 63 -36.65 3.92 25.47
CA LYS A 63 -35.61 4.30 24.51
C LYS A 63 -35.51 3.24 23.40
N PRO A 64 -35.55 3.63 22.10
CA PRO A 64 -35.45 2.68 21.01
C PRO A 64 -34.08 2.00 20.99
N LEU A 65 -34.06 0.74 20.55
CA LEU A 65 -32.83 -0.04 20.41
C LEU A 65 -31.86 0.66 19.43
N PRO A 66 -30.54 0.64 19.73
CA PRO A 66 -29.54 1.20 18.82
C PRO A 66 -29.49 0.39 17.52
N LYS A 67 -29.08 1.06 16.44
CA LYS A 67 -28.84 0.39 15.16
C LYS A 67 -27.62 -0.52 15.29
N ILE A 68 -27.76 -1.75 14.80
CA ILE A 68 -26.69 -2.72 14.78
C ILE A 68 -25.83 -2.46 13.53
N PRO A 69 -24.49 -2.40 13.67
CA PRO A 69 -23.60 -2.29 12.51
C PRO A 69 -23.68 -3.54 11.64
N LEU A 70 -23.31 -3.41 10.36
CA LEU A 70 -23.18 -4.56 9.46
C LEU A 70 -22.04 -5.47 9.91
N ASP A 71 -22.14 -6.76 9.55
CA ASP A 71 -21.08 -7.73 9.77
C ASP A 71 -19.80 -7.37 9.01
N VAL A 72 -18.68 -7.88 9.53
CA VAL A 72 -17.35 -7.59 8.99
C VAL A 72 -17.16 -8.24 7.63
N THR A 73 -16.93 -7.43 6.60
CA THR A 73 -16.55 -7.88 5.25
C THR A 73 -15.22 -7.24 4.84
N PHE A 74 -14.57 -7.77 3.80
CA PHE A 74 -13.32 -7.22 3.26
C PHE A 74 -13.51 -6.82 1.80
N THR A 75 -12.81 -5.76 1.40
CA THR A 75 -12.78 -5.26 0.03
C THR A 75 -11.32 -5.09 -0.39
N ALA A 76 -10.90 -5.82 -1.42
CA ALA A 76 -9.53 -5.75 -1.92
C ALA A 76 -9.43 -4.78 -3.10
N HIS A 77 -8.31 -4.08 -3.20
CA HIS A 77 -7.96 -3.23 -4.34
C HIS A 77 -6.44 -3.15 -4.51
N TRP A 78 -5.99 -2.73 -5.68
CA TRP A 78 -4.56 -2.50 -5.95
C TRP A 78 -4.09 -1.21 -5.26
N LEU A 79 -3.24 -1.35 -4.26
CA LEU A 79 -2.59 -0.21 -3.60
C LEU A 79 -1.42 0.33 -4.45
N ALA A 80 -0.67 -0.56 -5.09
CA ALA A 80 0.43 -0.21 -5.97
C ALA A 80 0.64 -1.28 -7.03
N ILE A 81 1.04 -0.85 -8.24
CA ILE A 81 1.45 -1.68 -9.36
C ILE A 81 2.83 -1.14 -9.79
N GLU A 82 3.86 -2.00 -9.81
CA GLU A 82 5.24 -1.59 -10.14
C GLU A 82 5.76 -0.40 -9.28
N GLY A 83 5.34 -0.34 -8.02
CA GLY A 83 5.71 0.76 -7.10
C GLY A 83 4.97 2.08 -7.33
N VAL A 84 4.07 2.15 -8.31
CA VAL A 84 3.20 3.31 -8.57
C VAL A 84 1.80 3.04 -8.03
N GLN A 85 1.27 4.01 -7.29
CA GLN A 85 -0.10 3.94 -6.78
C GLN A 85 -1.10 4.30 -7.89
N PRO A 86 -2.05 3.40 -8.26
CA PRO A 86 -3.04 3.70 -9.29
C PRO A 86 -4.06 4.72 -8.77
N ALA A 87 -4.56 5.57 -9.67
CA ALA A 87 -5.53 6.63 -9.36
C ALA A 87 -6.97 6.09 -9.27
N ILE A 88 -7.20 5.17 -8.32
CA ILE A 88 -8.55 4.68 -7.99
C ILE A 88 -9.13 5.46 -6.81
N PRO A 89 -10.47 5.56 -6.66
CA PRO A 89 -11.10 6.30 -5.57
C PRO A 89 -10.69 5.85 -4.16
N GLN A 90 -10.26 4.60 -3.99
CA GLN A 90 -9.81 4.04 -2.72
C GLN A 90 -8.40 4.48 -2.33
N ASN A 91 -7.59 4.95 -3.29
CA ASN A 91 -6.22 5.39 -3.05
C ASN A 91 -6.19 6.91 -2.80
N PRO A 92 -5.42 7.39 -1.81
CA PRO A 92 -5.25 8.82 -1.55
C PRO A 92 -4.58 9.53 -2.74
N THR A 93 -4.95 10.79 -2.96
CA THR A 93 -4.22 11.62 -3.91
C THR A 93 -2.85 12.02 -3.34
N PRO A 94 -1.86 12.38 -4.19
CA PRO A 94 -0.55 12.84 -3.71
C PRO A 94 -0.62 14.02 -2.73
N ASN A 95 -1.62 14.88 -2.88
CA ASN A 95 -1.85 16.01 -1.97
C ASN A 95 -2.38 15.55 -0.60
N ASP A 96 -3.31 14.60 -0.58
CA ASP A 96 -3.84 14.02 0.66
C ASP A 96 -2.75 13.27 1.43
N ALA A 97 -1.92 12.51 0.72
CA ALA A 97 -0.78 11.79 1.31
C ALA A 97 0.22 12.77 1.97
N LYS A 98 0.52 13.90 1.33
CA LYS A 98 1.39 14.93 1.90
C LYS A 98 0.77 15.57 3.16
N ALA A 99 -0.53 15.85 3.14
CA ALA A 99 -1.25 16.38 4.30
C ALA A 99 -1.28 15.38 5.47
N GLU A 100 -1.43 14.09 5.19
CA GLU A 100 -1.34 13.01 6.19
C GLU A 100 0.06 12.91 6.84
N LEU A 101 1.12 13.00 6.03
CA LEU A 101 2.49 12.93 6.55
C LEU A 101 2.83 14.13 7.44
N LEU A 102 2.38 15.33 7.05
CA LEU A 102 2.56 16.55 7.84
C LEU A 102 1.76 16.52 9.14
N SER A 103 0.51 16.03 9.11
CA SER A 103 -0.32 15.93 10.32
C SER A 103 0.15 14.83 11.29
N LYS A 104 0.70 13.71 10.78
CA LYS A 104 1.35 12.68 11.62
C LYS A 104 2.66 13.17 12.24
N ARG A 105 3.45 14.00 11.52
CA ARG A 105 4.69 14.61 12.05
C ARG A 105 4.42 15.67 13.12
N ASN A 106 3.33 16.43 13.00
CA ASN A 106 2.95 17.48 13.96
C ASN A 106 2.43 16.94 15.31
N LYS A 107 2.14 15.65 15.45
CA LYS A 107 1.85 15.03 16.75
C LYS A 107 3.10 14.70 17.58
N THR A 108 4.30 14.80 17.01
CA THR A 108 5.55 14.48 17.71
C THR A 108 6.48 15.67 17.97
N HIS A 109 6.30 16.82 17.33
CA HIS A 109 7.07 18.02 17.66
C HIS A 109 6.28 19.30 17.36
N ALA A 110 5.77 19.94 18.41
CA ALA A 110 5.50 21.38 18.39
C ALA A 110 6.84 22.09 18.59
N SER A 111 7.51 22.43 17.50
CA SER A 111 8.53 23.47 17.47
C SER A 111 8.40 24.19 16.15
N SER A 112 7.91 25.42 16.26
CA SER A 112 7.80 26.42 15.21
C SER A 112 9.13 26.58 14.48
N ASN A 113 9.10 26.44 13.15
CA ASN A 113 9.74 27.38 12.22
C ASN A 113 9.22 27.10 10.81
N GLY A 114 8.41 28.02 10.31
CA GLY A 114 7.89 28.01 8.96
C GLY A 114 9.01 28.37 7.97
N ILE A 115 9.32 27.42 7.08
CA ILE A 115 9.97 27.71 5.82
C ILE A 115 9.02 27.18 4.74
N THR A 116 8.45 28.13 4.00
CA THR A 116 7.74 27.92 2.74
C THR A 116 8.74 27.36 1.72
N THR A 117 8.55 26.12 1.28
CA THR A 117 9.24 25.62 0.09
C THR A 117 8.20 25.27 -0.95
N ASP A 118 8.14 26.18 -1.91
CA ASP A 118 7.55 26.02 -3.23
C ASP A 118 7.86 24.68 -3.87
N GLN A 119 6.88 24.21 -4.63
CA GLN A 119 7.01 23.45 -5.87
C GLN A 119 8.33 22.69 -6.07
N VAL A 120 8.32 21.41 -5.70
CA VAL A 120 9.23 20.44 -6.32
C VAL A 120 8.38 19.49 -7.16
N ASN A 121 8.17 19.89 -8.41
CA ASN A 121 7.78 18.96 -9.47
C ASN A 121 9.00 18.06 -9.73
N VAL A 122 9.18 17.02 -8.91
CA VAL A 122 10.11 15.95 -9.24
C VAL A 122 9.47 15.16 -10.36
N LYS A 123 9.74 15.56 -11.60
CA LYS A 123 9.71 14.64 -12.72
C LYS A 123 11.02 13.84 -12.60
N PRO A 124 11.03 12.59 -12.10
CA PRO A 124 12.24 11.80 -12.16
C PRO A 124 12.47 11.41 -13.63
N LEU A 125 13.16 12.27 -14.37
CA LEU A 125 13.80 11.91 -15.63
C LEU A 125 15.12 11.20 -15.30
N VAL A 126 15.06 10.06 -14.62
CA VAL A 126 16.27 9.32 -14.24
C VAL A 126 16.30 8.02 -15.03
N LYS A 127 17.10 8.04 -16.10
CA LYS A 127 17.43 6.91 -16.98
C LYS A 127 18.24 5.79 -16.29
N HIS A 128 18.37 5.80 -14.97
CA HIS A 128 19.11 4.80 -14.20
C HIS A 128 18.17 3.91 -13.37
N VAL A 129 17.09 3.42 -13.99
CA VAL A 129 16.31 2.30 -13.43
C VAL A 129 17.09 0.98 -13.58
N LEU A 130 18.00 0.90 -14.56
CA LEU A 130 18.69 -0.34 -14.89
C LEU A 130 20.18 -0.29 -14.56
N SER A 131 20.65 -1.25 -13.76
CA SER A 131 22.07 -1.46 -13.46
C SER A 131 22.85 -1.83 -14.74
N LYS A 132 24.15 -1.52 -14.76
CA LYS A 132 25.05 -1.92 -15.85
C LYS A 132 25.05 -3.44 -16.06
N GLU A 133 25.00 -4.22 -14.99
CA GLU A 133 24.91 -5.69 -15.05
C GLU A 133 23.62 -6.16 -15.71
N LEU A 134 22.48 -5.53 -15.41
CA LEU A 134 21.20 -5.89 -16.02
C LEU A 134 21.15 -5.50 -17.50
N GLN A 135 21.79 -4.39 -17.89
CA GLN A 135 21.94 -4.03 -19.31
C GLN A 135 22.79 -5.05 -20.06
N MET A 136 23.95 -5.42 -19.51
CA MET A 136 24.80 -6.45 -20.11
C MET A 136 24.09 -7.82 -20.17
N TYR A 137 23.29 -8.15 -19.17
CA TYR A 137 22.45 -9.35 -19.19
C TYR A 137 21.44 -9.31 -20.33
N PHE A 138 20.70 -8.20 -20.46
CA PHE A 138 19.74 -8.00 -21.55
C PHE A 138 20.40 -8.15 -22.93
N GLU A 139 21.52 -7.46 -23.16
CA GLU A 139 22.28 -7.53 -24.41
C GLU A 139 22.70 -8.98 -24.70
N ARG A 140 23.35 -9.65 -23.74
CA ARG A 140 23.81 -11.05 -23.91
C ARG A 140 22.67 -12.02 -24.19
N ILE A 141 21.52 -11.87 -23.55
CA ILE A 141 20.36 -12.74 -23.80
C ILE A 141 19.79 -12.49 -25.20
N THR A 142 19.65 -11.22 -25.61
CA THR A 142 19.14 -10.88 -26.95
C THR A 142 20.07 -11.35 -28.07
N GLU A 143 21.39 -11.30 -27.85
CA GLU A 143 22.38 -11.84 -28.78
C GLU A 143 22.39 -13.37 -28.80
N ALA A 144 22.36 -14.02 -27.63
CA ALA A 144 22.38 -15.47 -27.53
C ALA A 144 21.18 -16.15 -28.19
N ILE A 145 20.01 -15.52 -28.13
CA ILE A 145 18.76 -16.03 -28.73
C ILE A 145 18.76 -15.88 -30.26
N LEU A 146 19.51 -14.93 -30.82
CA LEU A 146 19.65 -14.73 -32.26
C LEU A 146 20.84 -15.49 -32.87
N ASN A 147 21.67 -16.15 -32.05
CA ASN A 147 22.88 -16.83 -32.48
C ASN A 147 22.57 -18.30 -32.79
N ASP A 148 23.18 -18.89 -33.82
CA ASP A 148 22.87 -20.26 -34.29
C ASP A 148 23.32 -21.39 -33.34
N ASN A 149 23.95 -21.05 -32.22
CA ASN A 149 24.40 -22.01 -31.23
C ASN A 149 23.25 -22.47 -30.32
N GLU A 150 22.68 -23.64 -30.62
CA GLU A 150 21.59 -24.29 -29.87
C GLU A 150 21.86 -24.42 -28.35
N ARG A 151 23.12 -24.66 -27.96
CA ARG A 151 23.53 -24.72 -26.55
C ARG A 151 23.43 -23.37 -25.82
N LEU A 152 23.73 -22.27 -26.50
CA LEU A 152 23.64 -20.93 -25.90
C LEU A 152 22.17 -20.47 -25.85
N GLN A 153 21.39 -20.79 -26.89
CA GLN A 153 19.96 -20.50 -26.91
C GLN A 153 19.22 -21.22 -25.77
N SER A 154 19.47 -22.53 -25.58
CA SER A 154 18.85 -23.29 -24.49
C SER A 154 19.19 -22.75 -23.10
N GLN A 155 20.45 -22.38 -22.85
CA GLN A 155 20.87 -21.74 -21.59
C GLN A 155 20.22 -20.36 -21.39
N ALA A 156 20.04 -19.58 -22.46
CA ALA A 156 19.37 -18.29 -22.39
C ALA A 156 17.88 -18.45 -22.02
N PHE A 157 17.17 -19.41 -22.62
CA PHE A 157 15.78 -19.71 -22.28
C PHE A 157 15.62 -20.26 -20.86
N GLU A 158 16.53 -21.12 -20.40
CA GLU A 158 16.53 -21.62 -19.02
C GLU A 158 16.76 -20.48 -18.01
N SER A 159 17.68 -19.56 -18.31
CA SER A 159 17.94 -18.37 -17.49
C SER A 159 16.70 -17.48 -17.39
N LEU A 160 16.02 -17.21 -18.51
CA LEU A 160 14.78 -16.43 -18.53
C LEU A 160 13.64 -17.07 -17.71
N ARG A 161 13.61 -18.41 -17.63
CA ARG A 161 12.55 -19.17 -16.95
C ARG A 161 12.74 -19.22 -15.43
N LEU A 162 13.99 -19.21 -14.96
CA LEU A 162 14.32 -19.45 -13.54
C LEU A 162 14.74 -18.18 -12.79
N ASP A 163 15.27 -17.16 -13.48
CA ASP A 163 15.84 -15.99 -12.82
C ASP A 163 14.76 -15.08 -12.18
N PRO A 164 14.81 -14.83 -10.85
CA PRO A 164 13.88 -13.94 -10.16
C PRO A 164 14.19 -12.44 -10.33
N GLY A 165 15.37 -12.07 -10.83
CA GLY A 165 15.82 -10.67 -10.93
C GLY A 165 15.31 -9.91 -12.15
N LEU A 166 14.51 -10.54 -13.00
CA LEU A 166 14.16 -10.02 -14.33
C LEU A 166 12.99 -9.03 -14.36
N HIS A 167 12.42 -8.70 -13.20
CA HIS A 167 11.25 -7.83 -13.10
C HIS A 167 11.46 -6.45 -13.77
N GLN A 168 12.61 -5.81 -13.52
CA GLN A 168 12.94 -4.52 -14.15
C GLN A 168 13.20 -4.62 -15.67
N LEU A 169 13.57 -5.81 -16.16
CA LEU A 169 13.86 -6.06 -17.57
C LEU A 169 12.61 -6.44 -18.38
N LEU A 170 11.54 -6.86 -17.70
CA LEU A 170 10.32 -7.36 -18.33
C LEU A 170 9.70 -6.38 -19.35
N PRO A 171 9.55 -5.06 -19.06
CA PRO A 171 9.05 -4.11 -20.06
C PRO A 171 9.91 -4.05 -21.33
N TYR A 172 11.23 -4.15 -21.16
CA TYR A 172 12.18 -4.08 -22.26
C TYR A 172 12.15 -5.34 -23.12
N PHE A 173 12.00 -6.52 -22.51
CA PHE A 173 11.79 -7.76 -23.26
C PHE A 173 10.50 -7.75 -24.06
N VAL A 174 9.38 -7.31 -23.46
CA VAL A 174 8.09 -7.20 -24.17
C VAL A 174 8.19 -6.23 -25.35
N GLN A 175 8.80 -5.05 -25.15
CA GLN A 175 9.02 -4.09 -26.24
C GLN A 175 9.96 -4.63 -27.33
N HIS A 176 10.98 -5.38 -26.95
CA HIS A 176 11.91 -6.01 -27.89
C HIS A 176 11.21 -7.07 -28.75
N ILE A 177 10.44 -7.97 -28.13
CA ILE A 177 9.62 -8.98 -28.81
C ILE A 177 8.67 -8.31 -29.79
N HIS A 178 7.90 -7.32 -29.34
CA HIS A 178 6.98 -6.58 -30.20
C HIS A 178 7.69 -5.94 -31.42
N LYS A 179 8.80 -5.24 -31.20
CA LYS A 179 9.56 -4.59 -32.28
C LYS A 179 10.15 -5.60 -33.27
N LYS A 180 10.71 -6.71 -32.78
CA LYS A 180 11.30 -7.75 -33.64
C LYS A 180 10.26 -8.49 -34.46
N VAL A 181 9.11 -8.83 -33.86
CA VAL A 181 7.99 -9.46 -34.56
C VAL A 181 7.42 -8.52 -35.63
N ALA A 182 7.21 -7.24 -35.31
CA ALA A 182 6.69 -6.26 -36.26
C ALA A 182 7.64 -6.01 -37.45
N GLN A 183 8.96 -5.94 -37.19
CA GLN A 183 9.96 -5.66 -38.23
C GLN A 183 10.26 -6.90 -39.11
N ASN A 184 10.25 -8.11 -38.55
CA ASN A 184 10.74 -9.32 -39.21
C ASN A 184 9.68 -10.41 -39.42
N HIS A 185 8.49 -10.04 -39.91
CA HIS A 185 7.38 -10.95 -40.20
C HIS A 185 7.68 -12.05 -41.26
N LYS A 186 8.81 -11.98 -41.99
CA LYS A 186 9.18 -12.93 -43.06
C LYS A 186 10.19 -13.99 -42.64
N ASN A 187 10.89 -13.80 -41.51
CA ASN A 187 11.92 -14.74 -41.04
C ASN A 187 11.33 -15.62 -39.95
N LEU A 188 11.05 -16.88 -40.27
CA LEU A 188 10.42 -17.84 -39.37
C LEU A 188 11.31 -18.14 -38.15
N ASP A 189 12.63 -18.27 -38.34
CA ASP A 189 13.56 -18.61 -37.25
C ASP A 189 13.58 -17.52 -36.16
N ILE A 190 13.53 -16.25 -36.55
CA ILE A 190 13.48 -15.13 -35.61
C ILE A 190 12.14 -15.11 -34.87
N LEU A 191 11.04 -15.42 -35.57
CA LEU A 191 9.71 -15.44 -34.97
C LEU A 191 9.59 -16.60 -33.96
N GLU A 192 10.10 -17.77 -34.30
CA GLU A 192 10.15 -18.93 -33.40
C GLU A 192 11.00 -18.63 -32.16
N ALA A 193 12.14 -17.97 -32.32
CA ALA A 193 12.98 -17.53 -31.20
C ALA A 193 12.26 -16.52 -30.29
N MET A 194 11.53 -15.55 -30.86
CA MET A 194 10.76 -14.57 -30.08
C MET A 194 9.55 -15.18 -29.36
N LEU A 195 8.84 -16.13 -30.00
CA LEU A 195 7.73 -16.86 -29.37
C LEU A 195 8.24 -17.78 -28.26
N SER A 196 9.39 -18.43 -28.46
CA SER A 196 10.06 -19.24 -27.44
C SER A 196 10.52 -18.38 -26.26
N MET A 197 11.02 -17.17 -26.51
CA MET A 197 11.35 -16.19 -25.47
C MET A 197 10.10 -15.78 -24.66
N ALA A 198 8.98 -15.47 -25.34
CA ALA A 198 7.73 -15.15 -24.68
C ALA A 198 7.22 -16.32 -23.83
N HIS A 199 7.31 -17.55 -24.34
CA HIS A 199 6.93 -18.76 -23.59
C HIS A 199 7.83 -19.01 -22.37
N ALA A 200 9.14 -18.75 -22.48
CA ALA A 200 10.06 -18.85 -21.36
C ALA A 200 9.74 -17.83 -20.25
N LEU A 201 9.42 -16.59 -20.63
CA LEU A 201 9.00 -15.55 -19.70
C LEU A 201 7.66 -15.89 -19.02
N LEU A 202 6.66 -16.37 -19.77
CA LEU A 202 5.35 -16.75 -19.24
C LEU A 202 5.40 -17.92 -18.24
N ASN A 203 6.37 -18.82 -18.40
CA ASN A 203 6.55 -19.94 -17.48
C ASN A 203 7.33 -19.58 -16.21
N ASN A 204 7.83 -18.35 -16.09
CA ASN A 204 8.57 -17.92 -14.91
C ASN A 204 7.61 -17.57 -13.77
N LYS A 205 7.65 -18.36 -12.68
CA LYS A 205 6.77 -18.19 -11.50
C LYS A 205 7.11 -16.95 -10.66
N HIS A 206 8.31 -16.39 -10.84
CA HIS A 206 8.78 -15.23 -10.08
C HIS A 206 8.39 -13.90 -10.73
N LEU A 207 7.82 -13.93 -11.94
CA LEU A 207 7.42 -12.73 -12.66
C LEU A 207 5.93 -12.47 -12.55
N PHE A 208 5.60 -11.24 -12.22
CA PHE A 208 4.23 -10.74 -12.27
C PHE A 208 3.95 -10.18 -13.66
N ILE A 209 3.38 -11.01 -14.53
CA ILE A 209 3.18 -10.68 -15.96
C ILE A 209 1.79 -10.07 -16.21
N GLU A 210 0.86 -10.21 -15.26
CA GLU A 210 -0.52 -9.71 -15.35
C GLU A 210 -0.63 -8.24 -15.82
N PRO A 211 0.22 -7.28 -15.38
CA PRO A 211 0.16 -5.89 -15.86
C PRO A 211 0.44 -5.74 -17.36
N TYR A 212 1.23 -6.64 -17.94
CA TYR A 212 1.72 -6.55 -19.32
C TYR A 212 0.84 -7.27 -20.33
N VAL A 213 -0.11 -8.10 -19.86
CA VAL A 213 -1.05 -8.82 -20.73
C VAL A 213 -2.09 -7.86 -21.36
N GLY A 214 -2.29 -6.67 -20.78
CA GLY A 214 -3.37 -5.75 -21.14
C GLY A 214 -3.01 -4.55 -22.03
N ILE A 215 -1.78 -4.43 -22.59
CA ILE A 215 -1.33 -3.22 -23.31
C ILE A 215 -1.91 -3.13 -24.76
N HIS A 216 -3.21 -3.36 -24.93
CA HIS A 216 -3.93 -3.09 -26.20
C HIS A 216 -5.37 -2.56 -26.02
N ALA A 217 -5.77 -2.10 -24.84
CA ALA A 217 -7.15 -1.64 -24.62
C ALA A 217 -7.34 -0.12 -24.49
N GLU A 218 -6.32 0.72 -24.71
CA GLU A 218 -6.48 2.18 -24.69
C GLU A 218 -5.61 2.84 -25.78
N ASP A 219 -6.07 2.75 -27.02
CA ASP A 219 -5.78 3.69 -28.11
C ASP A 219 -7.04 3.72 -29.03
N GLU A 220 -8.16 4.21 -28.48
CA GLU A 220 -9.32 4.76 -29.22
C GLU A 220 -9.89 5.97 -28.47
#